data_AF-A0A534U988-F1
#
_entry.id   AF-A0A534U988-F1
#
_cell.length_a   1.000
_cell.length_b   1.000
_cell.length_c   1.000
_cell.angle_alpha   90.00
_cell.angle_beta   90.00
_cell.angle_gamma   90.00
#
_symmetry.space_group_name_H-M   'P 1'
#
loop_
_entity.id
_entity.type
_entity.pdbx_description
1 polymer ?
#
loop_
_entity_poly.entity_id
_entity_poly.type
_entity_poly.pdbx_seq_one_letter_code
_entity_poly.pdbx_strand_id
1 'polypeptide(L)' 'MQETESQLGKPSYWQLIFLQSKVNGAPYNGEALPGQSWDWPKDTYFQRRLHLIKILEPAEGFKIN' A
#
# COMPACT_ATOMS: atom_id res chain seq x y z
N MET A 1 43.04 -2.91 13.10
CA MET A 1 41.70 -2.89 12.49
C MET A 1 41.01 -1.62 12.94
N GLN A 2 41.02 -0.57 12.12
CA GLN A 2 40.26 0.65 12.36
C GLN A 2 39.41 0.91 11.13
N GLU A 3 38.25 0.28 11.09
CA GLU A 3 37.13 0.61 10.22
C GLU A 3 35.95 0.75 11.16
N THR A 4 35.50 1.96 11.52
CA THR A 4 34.18 2.15 12.18
C THR A 4 33.72 3.60 12.44
N GLU A 5 34.44 4.67 12.09
CA GLU A 5 33.92 6.02 12.36
C GLU A 5 33.41 6.77 11.12
N SER A 6 33.94 6.47 9.92
CA SER A 6 33.56 7.19 8.69
C SER A 6 32.22 6.76 8.06
N GLN A 7 31.65 5.64 8.50
CA GLN A 7 30.37 5.10 8.00
C GLN A 7 29.20 5.29 8.99
N LEU A 8 29.44 5.91 10.14
CA LEU A 8 28.39 6.13 11.16
C LEU A 8 27.45 7.30 10.82
N GLY A 9 27.79 8.12 9.82
CA GLY A 9 27.07 9.35 9.49
C GLY A 9 26.07 9.26 8.34
N LYS A 10 26.04 8.14 7.59
CA LYS A 10 25.15 8.01 6.43
C LYS A 10 24.04 7.00 6.73
N PRO A 11 22.77 7.45 6.79
CA PRO A 11 21.65 6.54 6.94
C PRO A 11 21.62 5.57 5.76
N SER A 12 21.33 4.30 6.06
CA SER A 12 21.11 3.26 5.05
C SER A 12 19.94 3.62 4.15
N TYR A 13 19.90 3.00 2.97
CA TYR A 13 18.80 3.19 2.02
C TYR A 13 17.41 2.99 2.65
N TRP A 14 17.27 1.98 3.52
CA TRP A 14 16.01 1.73 4.24
C TRP A 14 15.73 2.78 5.32
N GLN A 15 16.76 3.25 6.04
CA GLN A 15 16.60 4.33 7.02
C GLN A 15 16.12 5.63 6.35
N LEU A 16 16.62 5.93 5.16
CA LEU A 16 16.15 7.06 4.35
C LEU A 16 14.68 6.90 3.95
N ILE A 17 14.27 5.71 3.50
CA ILE A 17 12.87 5.40 3.19
C ILE A 17 11.98 5.60 4.41
N PHE A 18 12.40 5.12 5.59
CA PHE A 18 11.63 5.29 6.82
C PHE A 18 11.53 6.75 7.25
N LEU A 19 12.62 7.52 7.17
CA LEU A 19 12.63 8.96 7.48
C LEU A 19 11.71 9.77 6.57
N GLN A 20 11.49 9.32 5.33
CA GLN A 20 10.61 9.96 4.35
C GLN A 20 9.18 9.40 4.35
N SER A 21 8.89 8.39 5.17
CA SER A 21 7.59 7.74 5.20
C SER A 21 6.55 8.54 5.98
N LYS A 22 5.32 8.56 5.46
CA LYS A 22 4.15 9.24 6.02
C LYS A 22 3.86 8.83 7.48
N VAL A 23 4.11 7.57 7.85
CA VAL A 23 3.88 7.07 9.21
C VAL A 23 4.83 7.69 10.24
N ASN A 24 5.95 8.28 9.80
CA ASN A 24 6.99 8.87 10.64
C ASN A 24 6.97 10.40 10.61
N GLY A 25 5.85 11.02 10.19
CA GLY A 25 5.69 12.47 10.23
C GLY A 25 6.47 13.23 9.15
N ALA A 26 6.97 12.53 8.13
CA ALA A 26 7.58 13.17 6.97
C ALA A 26 6.56 14.07 6.26
N PRO A 27 7.00 15.23 5.69
CA PRO A 27 6.13 16.14 4.96
C PRO A 27 5.53 15.42 3.75
N TYR A 28 4.31 14.93 3.92
CA TYR A 28 3.53 14.31 2.87
C TYR A 28 2.75 15.42 2.18
N ASN A 29 3.20 15.82 0.99
CA ASN A 29 2.51 16.78 0.14
C ASN A 29 1.27 16.15 -0.54
N GLY A 30 0.46 15.45 0.25
CA GLY A 30 -0.72 14.69 -0.18
C GLY A 30 -1.84 15.53 -0.76
N GLU A 31 -1.71 16.85 -0.71
CA GLU A 31 -2.69 17.80 -1.22
C GLU A 31 -2.62 17.99 -2.73
N ALA A 32 -1.56 17.52 -3.39
CA ALA A 32 -1.43 17.56 -4.85
C ALA A 32 -1.55 16.17 -5.49
N LEU A 33 -2.35 15.27 -4.92
CA LEU A 33 -2.88 14.19 -5.75
C LEU A 33 -3.69 14.88 -6.85
N PRO A 34 -3.29 14.76 -8.14
CA PRO A 34 -4.08 15.37 -9.19
C PRO A 34 -5.49 14.82 -9.04
N GLY A 35 -6.48 15.72 -9.01
CA GLY A 35 -7.92 15.39 -9.06
C GLY A 35 -8.32 14.76 -10.39
N GLN A 36 -7.40 14.04 -11.01
CA GLN A 36 -7.57 13.29 -12.23
C GLN A 36 -8.49 12.11 -11.92
N SER A 37 -9.47 11.91 -12.79
CA SER A 37 -10.22 10.66 -12.80
C SER A 37 -9.24 9.55 -13.19
N TRP A 38 -8.86 8.74 -12.22
CA TRP A 38 -8.05 7.56 -12.46
C TRP A 38 -8.95 6.49 -13.05
N ASP A 39 -8.64 6.02 -14.26
CA ASP A 39 -9.24 4.80 -14.78
C ASP A 39 -8.61 3.63 -14.02
N TRP A 40 -9.29 3.23 -12.93
CA TRP A 40 -8.83 2.14 -12.10
C TRP A 40 -8.68 0.87 -12.95
N PRO A 41 -7.59 0.10 -12.77
CA PRO A 41 -7.37 -1.11 -13.54
C PRO A 41 -8.56 -2.07 -13.37
N LYS A 42 -9.05 -2.55 -14.51
CA LYS A 42 -10.10 -3.56 -14.61
C LYS A 42 -9.47 -4.94 -14.74
N ASP A 43 -10.24 -5.97 -14.44
CA ASP A 43 -9.81 -7.37 -14.45
C ASP A 43 -8.53 -7.61 -13.64
N THR A 44 -8.41 -6.94 -12.49
CA THR A 44 -7.31 -7.23 -11.56
C THR A 44 -7.47 -8.62 -10.97
N TYR A 45 -6.36 -9.21 -10.54
CA TYR A 45 -6.39 -10.49 -9.82
C TYR A 45 -7.35 -10.45 -8.63
N PHE A 46 -7.35 -9.34 -7.87
CA PHE A 46 -8.25 -9.13 -6.76
C PHE A 46 -9.72 -9.11 -7.19
N GLN A 47 -10.07 -8.36 -8.24
CA GLN A 47 -11.44 -8.33 -8.78
C GLN A 47 -11.91 -9.71 -9.25
N ARG A 48 -11.05 -10.46 -9.97
CA ARG A 48 -11.35 -11.84 -10.39
C ARG A 48 -11.59 -12.76 -9.20
N ARG A 49 -10.71 -12.72 -8.19
CA ARG A 49 -10.85 -13.54 -6.97
C ARG A 49 -12.11 -13.18 -6.20
N LEU A 50 -12.41 -11.89 -6.05
CA LEU A 50 -13.62 -11.43 -5.37
C LEU A 50 -14.89 -11.88 -6.09
N HIS A 51 -14.91 -11.80 -7.43
CA HIS A 51 -16.02 -12.28 -8.24
C HIS A 51 -16.26 -13.79 -8.07
N LEU A 52 -15.18 -14.59 -8.10
CA LEU A 52 -15.26 -16.03 -7.85
C LEU A 52 -15.78 -16.33 -6.45
N ILE A 53 -15.30 -15.63 -5.42
CA ILE A 53 -15.78 -15.81 -4.05
C ILE A 53 -17.28 -15.53 -3.96
N LYS A 54 -17.77 -14.42 -4.55
CA LYS A 54 -19.20 -14.09 -4.56
C LYS A 54 -20.09 -15.10 -5.28
N ILE A 55 -19.56 -15.77 -6.31
CA ILE A 55 -20.28 -16.85 -7.02
C ILE A 55 -20.30 -18.13 -6.17
N LEU A 56 -19.20 -18.41 -5.47
CA LEU A 56 -19.00 -19.64 -4.71
C LEU A 56 -19.57 -19.57 -3.29
N GLU A 57 -19.83 -18.37 -2.76
CA GLU A 57 -20.56 -18.21 -1.51
C GLU A 57 -21.99 -18.76 -1.70
N PRO A 58 -22.43 -19.71 -0.86
CA PRO A 58 -23.82 -20.10 -0.83
C PRO A 58 -24.65 -18.84 -0.54
N ALA A 59 -25.81 -18.70 -1.17
CA ALA A 59 -26.76 -17.67 -0.83
C ALA A 59 -27.30 -17.92 0.59
N GLU A 60 -26.50 -17.60 1.61
CA GLU A 60 -26.82 -17.56 3.05
C GLU A 60 -27.77 -16.38 3.34
N GLY A 61 -28.77 -16.20 2.48
CA GLY A 61 -29.72 -15.09 2.49
C GLY A 61 -31.17 -15.50 2.29
N PHE A 62 -31.47 -16.78 2.02
CA PHE A 62 -32.85 -17.28 2.09
C PHE A 62 -33.20 -17.65 3.54
N LYS A 63 -33.42 -16.63 4.37
CA LYS A 63 -34.21 -16.77 5.59
C LYS A 63 -35.65 -17.09 5.15
N ILE A 64 -35.98 -18.37 5.11
CA ILE A 64 -37.36 -18.86 5.07
C ILE A 64 -38.09 -18.33 6.31
N ASN A 65 -39.04 -17.42 6.11
CA ASN A 65 -40.06 -17.05 7.10
C ASN A 65 -41.09 -18.16 7.20
#